data_AF-L9X2Z3-F1
#
_entry.id   AF-L9X2Z3-F1
#
_cell.length_a   1.000
_cell.length_b   1.000
_cell.length_c   1.000
_cell.angle_alpha   90.00
_cell.angle_beta   90.00
_cell.angle_gamma   90.00
#
_symmetry.space_group_name_H-M   'P 1'
#
loop_
_entity.id
_entity.type
_entity.pdbx_description
1 polymer ?
#
loop_
_entity_poly.entity_id
_entity_poly.type
_entity_poly.pdbx_seq_one_letter_code
_entity_poly.pdbx_strand_id
1 'polypeptide(L)'
;MTESSTTSARGESTRFRSRTRLELEYTDAREADVAHTHADIAKANDLLGYEPTRDIREGVREFIDWYRTNREWYEPLVRRS
;
A
#
# COMPACT_ATOMS: atom_id res chain seq x y z
N MET A 1 30.21 20.69 27.84
CA MET A 1 30.77 20.97 26.49
C MET A 1 31.10 19.61 25.89
N THR A 2 30.36 19.07 24.93
CA THR A 2 29.61 19.70 23.84
C THR A 2 28.28 18.98 23.61
N GLU A 3 27.27 19.78 23.33
CA GLU A 3 25.95 19.37 22.86
C GLU A 3 26.04 18.83 21.43
N SER A 4 25.21 17.84 21.11
CA SER A 4 24.72 17.61 19.74
C SER A 4 23.28 17.13 19.84
N SER A 5 22.37 18.10 19.80
CA SER A 5 20.94 17.92 19.61
C SER A 5 20.66 17.55 18.15
N THR A 6 19.98 16.43 17.91
CA THR A 6 19.31 16.17 16.62
C THR A 6 17.89 15.68 16.90
N THR A 7 16.95 16.57 16.59
CA THR A 7 15.50 16.38 16.56
C THR A 7 15.07 15.42 15.45
N SER A 8 14.15 14.48 15.70
CA SER A 8 13.06 14.20 14.74
C SER A 8 11.96 13.27 15.30
N ALA A 9 10.72 13.76 15.20
CA ALA A 9 9.41 13.09 15.09
C ALA A 9 9.03 11.94 16.04
N ARG A 10 8.15 12.24 17.01
CA ARG A 10 7.27 11.26 17.67
C ARG A 10 6.24 10.74 16.65
N GLY A 11 6.40 9.51 16.18
CA GLY A 11 5.35 8.78 15.46
C GLY A 11 4.44 8.04 16.44
N GLU A 12 3.15 8.36 16.44
CA GLU A 12 2.12 7.65 17.21
C GLU A 12 1.92 6.24 16.62
N SER A 13 2.11 5.21 17.44
CA SER A 13 2.00 3.81 17.02
C SER A 13 0.59 3.29 17.23
N THR A 14 -0.22 3.22 16.16
CA THR A 14 -1.52 2.55 16.20
C THR A 14 -1.31 1.04 16.05
N ARG A 15 -1.53 0.30 17.15
CA ARG A 15 -1.34 -1.14 17.23
C ARG A 15 -2.40 -1.89 16.40
N PHE A 16 -2.02 -2.36 15.21
CA PHE A 16 -2.80 -3.29 14.40
C PHE A 16 -2.57 -4.74 14.89
N ARG A 17 -3.63 -5.45 15.30
CA ARG A 17 -3.51 -6.81 15.87
C ARG A 17 -3.73 -7.88 14.80
N SER A 18 -2.65 -8.24 14.10
CA SER A 18 -2.56 -9.39 13.17
C SER A 18 -2.15 -10.67 13.92
N ARG A 19 -2.68 -11.84 13.53
CA ARG A 19 -2.33 -13.18 14.08
C ARG A 19 -0.92 -13.66 13.68
N THR A 20 -0.28 -13.00 12.73
CA THR A 20 1.14 -13.16 12.40
C THR A 20 1.82 -11.82 12.63
N ARG A 21 2.76 -11.77 13.58
CA ARG A 21 3.54 -10.56 13.86
C ARG A 21 4.58 -10.39 12.75
N LEU A 22 4.18 -9.72 11.68
CA LEU A 22 5.11 -9.10 10.74
C LEU A 22 5.54 -7.78 11.36
N GLU A 23 6.84 -7.62 11.59
CA GLU A 23 7.39 -6.34 12.02
C GLU A 23 7.51 -5.43 10.80
N LEU A 24 6.97 -4.21 10.90
CA LEU A 24 7.10 -3.20 9.87
C LEU A 24 8.52 -2.61 9.97
N GLU A 25 9.35 -2.88 8.98
CA GLU A 25 10.65 -2.23 8.81
C GLU A 25 10.45 -0.99 7.92
N TYR A 26 10.74 0.19 8.47
CA TYR A 26 10.69 1.44 7.72
C TYR A 26 12.08 1.71 7.11
N THR A 27 12.15 1.76 5.79
CA THR A 27 13.36 2.11 5.04
C THR A 27 13.21 3.50 4.44
N ASP A 28 14.32 4.08 3.98
CA ASP A 28 14.27 5.35 3.23
C ASP A 28 13.40 5.22 1.97
N ALA A 29 12.75 6.33 1.62
CA ALA A 29 11.98 6.43 0.38
C ALA A 29 12.90 6.23 -0.83
N ARG A 30 12.41 5.55 -1.86
CA ARG A 30 13.15 5.39 -3.11
C ARG A 30 13.15 6.72 -3.87
N GLU A 31 14.18 6.94 -4.67
CA GLU A 31 14.35 8.17 -5.46
C GLU A 31 13.15 8.47 -6.39
N ALA A 32 12.42 7.43 -6.79
CA ALA A 32 11.24 7.53 -7.66
C ALA A 32 9.89 7.62 -6.92
N ASP A 33 9.87 7.57 -5.59
CA ASP A 33 8.63 7.59 -4.81
C ASP A 33 8.06 9.02 -4.76
N VAL A 34 6.79 9.17 -5.13
CA VAL A 34 6.04 10.42 -4.97
C VAL A 34 5.16 10.31 -3.73
N ALA A 35 5.26 11.29 -2.83
CA ALA A 35 4.61 11.25 -1.51
C ALA A 35 3.10 11.04 -1.58
N HIS A 36 2.41 11.72 -2.50
CA HIS A 36 0.97 11.59 -2.71
C HIS A 36 0.63 11.69 -4.19
N THR A 37 -0.11 10.70 -4.70
CA THR A 37 -0.68 10.72 -6.05
C THR A 37 -2.17 10.39 -5.98
N HIS A 38 -3.00 11.33 -6.37
CA HIS A 38 -4.45 11.16 -6.47
C HIS A 38 -4.87 11.45 -7.89
N ALA A 39 -5.64 10.53 -8.49
CA ALA A 39 -6.18 10.71 -9.83
C ALA A 39 -7.51 11.48 -9.77
N ASP A 40 -7.63 12.55 -10.54
CA ASP A 40 -8.92 13.16 -10.84
C ASP A 40 -9.64 12.32 -11.89
N ILE A 41 -10.85 11.87 -11.57
CA ILE A 41 -11.68 10.99 -12.39
C ILE A 41 -12.79 11.74 -13.15
N ALA A 42 -12.87 13.08 -13.03
CA ALA A 42 -13.92 13.87 -13.68
C ALA A 42 -13.98 13.61 -15.20
N LYS A 43 -12.83 13.58 -15.87
CA LYS A 43 -12.76 13.33 -17.31
C LYS A 43 -13.29 11.94 -17.71
N ALA A 44 -13.04 10.92 -16.89
CA ALA A 44 -13.54 9.57 -17.15
C ALA A 44 -15.06 9.48 -16.92
N ASN A 45 -15.57 10.17 -15.90
CA ASN A 45 -17.00 10.34 -15.67
C ASN A 45 -17.68 11.01 -16.88
N ASP A 46 -17.16 12.16 -17.33
CA ASP A 46 -17.79 12.95 -18.39
C ASP A 46 -17.80 12.23 -19.75
N LEU A 47 -16.73 11.51 -20.07
CA LEU A 47 -16.57 10.87 -21.39
C LEU A 47 -17.15 9.46 -21.45
N LEU A 48 -17.11 8.72 -20.34
CA LEU A 48 -17.42 7.28 -20.32
C LEU A 48 -18.54 6.91 -19.33
N GLY A 49 -19.05 7.86 -18.54
CA GLY A 49 -19.97 7.57 -17.44
C GLY A 49 -19.34 6.67 -16.38
N TYR A 50 -18.01 6.75 -16.20
CA TYR A 50 -17.28 5.87 -15.29
C TYR A 50 -17.53 6.23 -13.82
N GLU A 51 -18.27 5.38 -13.11
CA GLU A 51 -18.50 5.49 -11.66
C GLU A 51 -17.73 4.40 -10.90
N PRO A 52 -16.81 4.74 -9.97
CA PRO A 52 -16.17 3.77 -9.11
C PRO A 52 -17.17 3.09 -8.17
N THR A 53 -17.28 1.77 -8.25
CA THR A 53 -18.23 1.00 -7.42
C THR A 53 -17.57 0.25 -6.27
N ARG A 54 -16.24 0.22 -6.20
CA ARG A 54 -15.47 -0.57 -5.24
C ARG A 54 -14.51 0.29 -4.47
N ASP A 55 -14.54 0.17 -3.15
CA ASP A 55 -13.56 0.80 -2.29
C ASP A 55 -12.28 -0.04 -2.15
N ILE A 56 -11.21 0.57 -1.64
CA ILE A 56 -9.91 -0.09 -1.51
C ILE A 56 -9.94 -1.35 -0.63
N ARG A 57 -10.75 -1.38 0.43
CA ARG A 57 -10.85 -2.54 1.34
C ARG A 57 -11.53 -3.70 0.65
N GLU A 58 -12.56 -3.39 -0.14
CA GLU A 58 -13.24 -4.37 -0.97
C GLU A 58 -12.33 -4.93 -2.05
N GLY A 59 -11.67 -4.07 -2.83
CA GLY A 59 -10.74 -4.50 -3.87
C GLY A 59 -9.59 -5.35 -3.33
N VAL A 60 -9.01 -4.97 -2.19
CA VAL A 60 -7.95 -5.75 -1.52
C VAL A 60 -8.45 -7.13 -1.09
N ARG A 61 -9.68 -7.22 -0.57
CA ARG A 61 -10.26 -8.51 -0.16
C ARG A 61 -10.45 -9.43 -1.38
N GLU A 62 -11.05 -8.92 -2.45
CA GLU A 62 -11.26 -9.68 -3.68
C GLU A 62 -9.93 -10.13 -4.30
N PHE A 63 -8.92 -9.27 -4.28
CA PHE A 63 -7.58 -9.63 -4.72
C PHE A 63 -6.96 -10.76 -3.89
N ILE A 64 -7.10 -10.72 -2.56
CA ILE A 64 -6.60 -11.78 -1.67
C ILE A 64 -7.29 -13.11 -1.98
N ASP A 65 -8.62 -13.08 -2.17
CA ASP A 65 -9.40 -14.27 -2.48
C ASP A 65 -8.98 -14.85 -3.84
N TRP A 66 -8.85 -14.00 -4.86
CA TRP A 66 -8.31 -14.40 -6.15
C TRP A 66 -6.91 -14.99 -6.04
N TYR A 67 -5.99 -14.33 -5.31
CA TYR A 67 -4.61 -14.80 -5.14
C TYR A 67 -4.56 -16.19 -4.51
N ARG A 68 -5.41 -16.46 -3.51
CA ARG A 68 -5.49 -17.77 -2.85
C ARG A 68 -5.93 -18.87 -3.81
N THR A 69 -6.94 -18.59 -4.64
CA THR A 69 -7.43 -19.55 -5.64
C THR A 69 -6.42 -19.81 -6.75
N ASN A 70 -5.57 -18.83 -7.07
CA ASN A 70 -4.65 -18.88 -8.22
C ASN A 70 -3.20 -19.12 -7.82
N ARG A 71 -2.94 -19.36 -6.53
CA ARG A 71 -1.59 -19.39 -5.96
C ARG A 71 -0.64 -20.35 -6.68
N GLU A 72 -1.11 -21.54 -7.02
CA GLU A 72 -0.28 -22.61 -7.57
C GLU A 72 0.41 -22.23 -8.88
N TRP A 73 -0.29 -21.51 -9.76
CA TRP A 73 0.27 -21.07 -11.04
C TRP A 73 0.85 -19.66 -10.97
N TYR A 74 0.34 -18.79 -10.08
CA TYR A 74 0.76 -17.40 -9.97
C TYR A 74 2.08 -17.23 -9.18
N GLU A 75 2.26 -17.97 -8.08
CA GLU A 75 3.45 -17.85 -7.24
C GLU A 75 4.78 -18.14 -7.98
N PRO A 76 4.86 -19.15 -8.87
CA PRO A 76 6.05 -19.37 -9.68
C PRO A 76 6.40 -18.22 -10.63
N LEU A 77 5.43 -17.40 -11.06
CA LEU A 77 5.69 -16.26 -11.95
C LEU A 77 6.35 -15.12 -11.19
N VAL A 78 5.86 -14.81 -9.98
CA VAL A 78 6.34 -13.70 -9.15
C VAL A 78 7.70 -13.98 -8.53
N ARG A 79 7.99 -15.23 -8.15
CA ARG A 79 9.28 -15.58 -7.53
C ARG A 79 10.44 -15.64 -8.52
N ARG A 80 10.16 -15.58 -9.84
CA ARG A 80 11.18 -15.64 -10.90
C ARG A 80 11.53 -14.28 -11.51
N SER A 81 10.79 -13.23 -11.16
CA SER A 81 11.05 -11.83 -11.53
C SER A 81 11.89 -11.13 -10.48
#